data_AF-A0A435WR93-F1
#
_entry.id   AF-A0A435WR93-F1
#
_cell.length_a   1.000
_cell.length_b   1.000
_cell.length_c   1.000
_cell.angle_alpha   90.00
_cell.angle_beta   90.00
_cell.angle_gamma   90.00
#
_symmetry.space_group_name_H-M   'P 1'
#
loop_
_entity.id
_entity.type
_entity.pdbx_description
1 polymer ?
#
loop_
_entity_poly.entity_id
_entity_poly.type
_entity_poly.pdbx_seq_one_letter_code
_entity_poly.pdbx_strand_id
1 'polypeptide(L)'
;MSTPYAKLPAWADYGLIPLINLFVAFVVAGFVVLLVGENPLRAAVILVEGAFGKGTGIAFTLFYATTFIFTGLSVAVAAHCGLFNIGTEGQAY
;
A
#
# COMPACT_ATOMS: atom_id res chain seq x y z
N MET A 1 10.09 26.43 15.36
CA MET A 1 11.05 25.92 14.37
C MET A 1 10.91 24.41 14.36
N SER A 2 10.37 23.82 13.30
CA SER A 2 10.37 22.38 13.08
C SER A 2 11.84 21.93 13.06
N THR A 3 12.23 21.03 13.95
CA THR A 3 13.55 20.39 13.90
C THR A 3 13.77 19.85 12.50
N PRO A 4 14.94 20.10 11.85
CA PRO A 4 15.21 19.54 10.54
C PRO A 4 15.00 18.04 10.59
N TYR A 5 14.14 17.51 9.71
CA TYR A 5 13.95 16.08 9.58
C TYR A 5 15.35 15.48 9.36
N ALA A 6 15.85 14.71 10.31
CA ALA A 6 17.12 14.03 10.14
C ALA A 6 16.93 13.11 8.94
N LYS A 7 17.57 13.45 7.81
CA LYS A 7 17.45 12.69 6.58
C LYS A 7 17.91 11.27 6.87
N LEU A 8 16.99 10.32 6.77
CA LEU A 8 17.32 8.92 7.01
C LEU A 8 18.31 8.44 5.95
N PRO A 9 19.11 7.41 6.23
CA PRO A 9 19.88 6.74 5.20
C PRO A 9 18.97 6.27 4.07
N ALA A 10 19.43 6.34 2.81
CA ALA A 10 18.61 6.02 1.64
C ALA A 10 18.01 4.59 1.69
N TRP A 11 18.73 3.61 2.26
CA TRP A 11 18.23 2.25 2.43
C TRP A 11 17.03 2.17 3.39
N ALA A 12 16.99 3.05 4.39
CA ALA A 12 15.91 3.11 5.36
C ALA A 12 14.66 3.76 4.75
N ASP A 13 14.85 4.89 4.04
CA ASP A 13 13.74 5.60 3.36
C ASP A 13 13.11 4.75 2.24
N TYR A 14 13.91 4.15 1.37
CA TYR A 14 13.39 3.42 0.20
C TYR A 14 13.05 1.95 0.47
N GLY A 15 13.63 1.34 1.51
CA GLY A 15 13.49 -0.09 1.79
C GLY A 15 12.82 -0.36 3.13
N LEU A 16 13.46 0.05 4.22
CA LEU A 16 13.02 -0.32 5.57
C LEU A 16 11.62 0.20 5.89
N ILE A 17 11.36 1.49 5.64
CA ILE A 17 10.08 2.11 5.97
C ILE A 17 8.92 1.45 5.18
N PRO A 18 8.99 1.28 3.84
CA PRO A 18 7.95 0.55 3.10
C PRO A 18 7.73 -0.89 3.60
N LEU A 19 8.80 -1.61 3.94
CA LEU A 19 8.67 -2.98 4.46
C LEU A 19 7.99 -3.03 5.82
N ILE A 20 8.31 -2.10 6.73
CA ILE A 20 7.62 -1.99 8.02
C ILE A 20 6.14 -1.68 7.79
N ASN A 21 5.81 -0.74 6.91
CA ASN A 21 4.42 -0.39 6.59
C ASN A 21 3.65 -1.60 6.05
N LEU A 22 4.25 -2.36 5.13
CA LEU A 22 3.66 -3.57 4.58
C LEU A 22 3.44 -4.64 5.67
N PHE A 23 4.44 -4.84 6.54
CA PHE A 23 4.35 -5.79 7.64
C PHE A 23 3.23 -5.42 8.62
N VAL A 24 3.15 -4.15 9.04
CA VAL A 24 2.10 -3.68 9.94
C VAL A 24 0.72 -3.82 9.29
N ALA A 25 0.57 -3.44 8.01
CA ALA A 25 -0.68 -3.64 7.28
C ALA A 25 -1.09 -5.12 7.23
N PHE A 26 -0.14 -6.03 6.98
CA PHE A 26 -0.39 -7.46 6.99
C PHE A 26 -0.81 -7.98 8.37
N VAL A 27 -0.17 -7.52 9.45
CA VAL A 27 -0.53 -7.89 10.82
C VAL A 27 -1.95 -7.43 11.14
N VAL A 28 -2.30 -6.17 10.84
CA VAL A 28 -3.63 -5.62 11.08
C VAL A 28 -4.69 -6.36 10.27
N ALA A 29 -4.48 -6.55 8.97
CA ALA A 29 -5.41 -7.31 8.12
C ALA A 29 -5.52 -8.77 8.56
N GLY A 30 -4.41 -9.38 8.97
CA GLY A 30 -4.37 -10.75 9.50
C GLY A 30 -5.18 -10.89 10.78
N PHE A 31 -5.14 -9.91 11.69
CA PHE A 31 -6.02 -9.89 12.86
C PHE A 31 -7.50 -9.85 12.47
N VAL A 32 -7.88 -9.05 11.47
CA VAL A 32 -9.26 -9.03 10.97
C VAL A 32 -9.68 -10.40 10.43
N VAL A 33 -8.82 -11.07 9.65
CA VAL A 33 -9.08 -12.43 9.14
C VAL A 33 -9.24 -13.43 10.28
N LEU A 34 -8.39 -13.34 11.31
CA LEU A 34 -8.49 -14.18 12.50
C LEU A 34 -9.80 -13.98 13.27
N LEU A 35 -10.28 -12.73 13.39
CA LEU A 35 -11.55 -12.44 14.06
C LEU A 35 -12.77 -13.03 13.33
N VAL A 36 -12.66 -13.24 12.01
CA VAL A 36 -13.67 -13.92 11.20
C VAL A 36 -13.59 -15.46 11.34
N GLY A 37 -12.55 -15.97 12.02
CA GLY A 37 -12.32 -17.40 12.23
C GLY A 37 -11.49 -18.08 11.14
N GLU A 38 -10.88 -17.29 10.26
CA GLU A 38 -10.10 -17.80 9.11
C GLU A 38 -8.58 -17.75 9.36
N ASN A 39 -7.82 -18.53 8.59
CA ASN A 39 -6.36 -18.55 8.69
C ASN A 39 -5.72 -17.44 7.83
N PRO A 40 -5.03 -16.45 8.43
CA PRO A 40 -4.47 -15.30 7.71
C PRO A 40 -3.32 -15.69 6.77
N LEU A 41 -2.53 -16.71 7.11
CA LEU A 41 -1.46 -17.21 6.23
C LEU A 41 -2.05 -17.91 5.02
N ARG A 42 -3.13 -18.66 5.19
CA ARG A 42 -3.84 -19.27 4.05
C ARG A 42 -4.46 -18.20 3.14
N ALA A 43 -5.07 -17.17 3.72
CA ALA A 43 -5.58 -16.03 2.96
C ALA A 43 -4.46 -15.33 2.17
N ALA A 44 -3.28 -15.14 2.77
CA ALA A 44 -2.12 -14.57 2.10
C ALA A 44 -1.67 -15.41 0.87
N VAL A 45 -1.61 -16.74 1.02
CA VAL A 45 -1.29 -17.64 -0.10
C VAL A 45 -2.32 -17.49 -1.23
N ILE A 46 -3.61 -17.47 -0.89
CA ILE A 46 -4.69 -17.29 -1.88
C ILE A 46 -4.57 -15.95 -2.62
N LEU A 47 -4.20 -14.86 -1.91
CA LEU A 47 -3.97 -13.56 -2.54
C LEU A 47 -2.81 -13.60 -3.54
N VAL A 48 -1.69 -14.23 -3.17
CA VAL A 48 -0.52 -14.37 -4.06
C VAL A 48 -0.87 -15.24 -5.28
N GLU A 49 -1.56 -16.36 -5.08
CA GLU A 49 -2.04 -17.20 -6.18
C GLU A 49 -3.03 -16.46 -7.08
N GLY A 50 -3.93 -15.65 -6.51
CA GLY A 50 -4.87 -14.83 -7.27
C GLY A 50 -4.17 -13.74 -8.10
N ALA A 51 -3.15 -13.10 -7.54
CA ALA A 51 -2.40 -12.03 -8.18
C ALA A 51 -1.49 -12.54 -9.31
N PHE A 52 -0.84 -13.69 -9.15
CA PHE A 52 0.19 -14.18 -10.07
C PHE A 52 -0.16 -15.49 -10.79
N GLY A 53 -1.20 -16.21 -10.39
CA GLY A 53 -1.50 -17.55 -10.90
C GLY A 53 -2.11 -17.61 -12.30
N LYS A 54 -2.67 -16.49 -12.82
CA LYS A 54 -3.22 -16.39 -14.17
C LYS A 54 -2.89 -15.03 -14.79
N GLY A 55 -2.84 -14.96 -16.13
CA GLY A 55 -2.58 -13.72 -16.85
C GLY A 55 -3.58 -12.60 -16.53
N THR A 56 -4.84 -12.94 -16.29
CA THR A 56 -5.86 -11.97 -15.84
C THR A 56 -5.58 -11.42 -14.44
N GLY A 57 -5.08 -12.26 -13.53
CA GLY A 57 -4.67 -11.85 -12.18
C GLY A 57 -3.54 -10.84 -12.22
N ILE A 58 -2.54 -11.08 -13.07
CA ILE A 58 -1.43 -10.16 -13.28
C ILE A 58 -1.93 -8.83 -13.87
N ALA A 59 -2.81 -8.90 -14.87
CA ALA A 59 -3.39 -7.71 -15.49
C ALA A 59 -4.15 -6.85 -14.47
N PHE A 60 -5.02 -7.45 -13.66
CA PHE A 60 -5.73 -6.72 -12.59
C PHE A 60 -4.77 -6.19 -11.53
N THR A 61 -3.77 -6.98 -11.11
CA THR A 61 -2.77 -6.55 -10.14
C THR A 61 -2.02 -5.30 -10.62
N LEU A 62 -1.55 -5.31 -11.87
CA LEU A 62 -0.86 -4.16 -12.47
C LEU A 62 -1.80 -2.96 -12.64
N PHE A 63 -3.04 -3.19 -13.06
CA PHE A 63 -4.05 -2.15 -13.19
C PHE A 63 -4.30 -1.44 -11.85
N TYR A 64 -4.63 -2.19 -10.80
CA TYR A 64 -4.88 -1.63 -9.46
C TYR A 64 -3.62 -1.02 -8.85
N ALA A 65 -2.46 -1.67 -8.97
CA ALA A 65 -1.19 -1.14 -8.45
C ALA A 65 -0.85 0.21 -9.09
N THR A 66 -0.99 0.33 -10.41
CA THR A 66 -0.74 1.58 -11.12
C THR A 66 -1.67 2.67 -10.62
N THR A 67 -2.98 2.39 -10.53
CA THR A 67 -3.96 3.33 -9.99
C THR A 67 -3.59 3.80 -8.59
N PHE A 68 -3.31 2.89 -7.66
CA PHE A 68 -2.96 3.26 -6.28
C PHE A 68 -1.66 4.06 -6.17
N ILE A 69 -0.65 3.76 -6.99
CA ILE A 69 0.59 4.56 -7.03
C ILE A 69 0.28 6.00 -7.45
N PHE A 70 -0.52 6.20 -8.51
CA PHE A 70 -0.87 7.55 -8.98
C PHE A 70 -1.84 8.27 -8.03
N THR A 71 -2.76 7.56 -7.39
CA THR A 71 -3.61 8.11 -6.32
C THR A 71 -2.75 8.62 -5.16
N GLY A 72 -1.78 7.83 -4.69
CA GLY A 72 -0.85 8.24 -3.63
C GLY A 72 0.02 9.44 -4.05
N LEU A 73 0.52 9.43 -5.29
CA LEU A 73 1.28 10.55 -5.84
C LEU A 73 0.45 11.85 -5.91
N SER A 74 -0.81 11.78 -6.35
CA SER A 74 -1.73 12.92 -6.39
C SER A 74 -1.93 13.55 -5.02
N VAL A 75 -2.10 12.72 -3.99
CA VAL A 75 -2.23 13.18 -2.60
C VAL A 75 -0.91 13.78 -2.09
N ALA A 76 0.22 13.12 -2.35
CA ALA A 76 1.54 13.59 -1.92
C ALA A 76 1.90 14.96 -2.51
N VAL A 77 1.61 15.16 -3.80
CA VAL A 77 1.84 16.44 -4.49
C VAL A 77 0.95 17.55 -3.90
N ALA A 78 -0.34 17.30 -3.71
CA ALA A 78 -1.25 18.27 -3.11
C ALA A 78 -0.83 18.64 -1.67
N ALA A 79 -0.48 17.64 -0.86
CA ALA A 79 0.01 17.85 0.50
C ALA A 79 1.30 18.67 0.53
N HIS A 80 2.21 18.45 -0.43
CA HIS A 80 3.43 19.25 -0.57
C HIS A 80 3.13 20.73 -0.86
N CYS A 81 2.04 21.02 -1.56
CA CYS A 81 1.55 22.38 -1.81
C CYS A 81 0.72 22.98 -0.65
N GLY A 82 0.55 22.26 0.48
CA GLY A 82 -0.31 22.67 1.58
C GLY A 82 -1.81 22.61 1.26
N LEU A 83 -2.18 21.88 0.21
CA LEU A 83 -3.57 21.69 -0.21
C LEU A 83 -4.10 20.36 0.31
N PHE A 84 -5.37 20.37 0.70
CA PHE A 84 -6.08 19.17 1.09
C PHE A 84 -6.77 18.55 -0.13
N ASN A 85 -6.68 17.23 -0.27
CA ASN A 85 -7.24 16.48 -1.39
C ASN A 85 -8.02 15.26 -0.86
N ILE A 86 -9.23 15.04 -1.36
CA ILE A 86 -10.10 13.91 -1.01
C ILE A 86 -10.58 13.24 -2.29
N GLY A 87 -10.74 11.92 -2.25
CA GLY A 87 -11.49 11.19 -3.27
C GLY A 87 -10.66 10.85 -4.51
N THR A 88 -9.34 11.00 -4.44
CA THR A 88 -8.41 10.68 -5.52
C THR A 88 -8.51 9.25 -6.02
N GLU A 89 -8.79 8.27 -5.15
CA GLU A 89 -9.00 6.88 -5.56
C GLU A 89 -10.28 6.73 -6.40
N GLY A 90 -11.39 7.36 -5.98
CA GLY A 90 -12.67 7.29 -6.68
C GLY A 90 -12.71 8.05 -8.01
N GLN A 91 -11.75 8.96 -8.26
CA GLN A 91 -11.58 9.68 -9.53
C GLN A 91 -10.74 8.90 -10.55
N ALA A 92 -10.14 7.78 -10.15
CA ALA A 92 -9.30 6.96 -11.03
C ALA A 92 -10.09 5.89 -11.82
N TYR A 93 -11.41 5.81 -11.62
CA TYR A 93 -12.36 4.88 -12.26
C TYR A 93 -13.55 5.64 -12.83
#